data_AF-A0A2M8Q885-F1
#
_entry.id   AF-A0A2M8Q885-F1
#
_cell.length_a   1.000
_cell.length_b   1.000
_cell.length_c   1.000
_cell.angle_alpha   90.00
_cell.angle_beta   90.00
_cell.angle_gamma   90.00
#
_symmetry.space_group_name_H-M   'P 1'
#
loop_
_entity.id
_entity.type
_entity.pdbx_description
1 polymer ?
#
loop_
_entity_poly.entity_id
_entity_poly.type
_entity_poly.pdbx_seq_one_letter_code
_entity_poly.pdbx_strand_id
1 'polypeptide(L)'
;MHPYADDASEGVAALIRKRNLYDQVIVSSFNPITLLKMRHLDPRIALGVLYDASMPAFLRKIWAGPPLRPEAQHPHHTLIDAEFMAWARSLPAAVNTWTVNEVEEARRLAALGVDVIITDVPDQIMMGLASPAISPA
;
A
#
# COMPACT_ATOMS: atom_id res chain seq x y z
N MET A 1 27.24 13.65 -7.75
CA MET A 1 26.44 12.49 -8.20
C MET A 1 25.18 12.49 -7.38
N HIS A 2 24.05 12.91 -7.96
CA HIS A 2 22.78 12.95 -7.24
C HIS A 2 22.22 11.52 -7.28
N PRO A 3 22.14 10.79 -6.15
CA PRO A 3 21.67 9.39 -6.14
C PRO A 3 20.20 9.24 -6.58
N TYR A 4 19.55 10.36 -6.94
CA TYR A 4 18.17 10.47 -7.40
C TYR A 4 18.01 11.22 -8.74
N ALA A 5 19.11 11.50 -9.45
CA ALA A 5 19.00 12.01 -10.82
C ALA A 5 18.42 10.92 -11.73
N ASP A 6 17.53 11.32 -12.64
CA ASP A 6 17.00 10.51 -13.75
C ASP A 6 15.99 9.39 -13.42
N ASP A 7 15.31 9.44 -12.26
CA ASP A 7 14.09 8.63 -12.07
C ASP A 7 12.82 9.31 -12.61
N ALA A 8 11.73 8.56 -12.72
CA ALA A 8 10.47 9.08 -13.26
C ALA A 8 9.71 10.03 -12.31
N SER A 9 10.22 10.30 -11.09
CA SER A 9 9.49 10.98 -10.02
C SER A 9 9.05 12.39 -10.41
N GLU A 10 9.92 13.18 -11.02
CA GLU A 10 9.60 14.56 -11.45
C GLU A 10 8.55 14.57 -12.55
N GLY A 11 8.66 13.65 -13.51
CA GLY A 11 7.68 13.49 -14.59
C GLY A 11 6.31 13.07 -14.07
N VAL A 12 6.26 12.12 -13.14
CA VAL A 12 5.02 11.67 -12.49
C VAL A 12 4.38 12.80 -11.69
N ALA A 13 5.14 13.50 -10.85
CA ALA A 13 4.63 14.62 -10.06
C ALA A 13 4.11 15.76 -10.97
N ALA A 14 4.83 16.07 -12.06
CA ALA A 14 4.41 17.06 -13.04
C ALA A 14 3.10 16.65 -13.74
N LEU A 15 2.94 15.37 -14.10
CA LEU A 15 1.73 14.86 -14.73
C LEU A 15 0.52 14.94 -13.79
N ILE A 16 0.68 14.50 -12.53
CA ILE A 16 -0.37 14.56 -11.51
C ILE A 16 -0.83 15.99 -11.31
N ARG A 17 0.12 16.94 -11.19
CA ARG A 17 -0.18 18.36 -11.04
C ARG A 17 -0.88 18.93 -12.27
N LYS A 18 -0.36 18.66 -13.47
CA LYS A 18 -0.91 19.16 -14.73
C LYS A 18 -2.34 18.68 -14.98
N ARG A 19 -2.69 17.49 -14.50
CA ARG A 19 -4.00 16.85 -14.72
C ARG A 19 -4.92 16.90 -13.50
N ASN A 20 -4.47 17.48 -12.38
CA ASN A 20 -5.21 17.55 -11.11
C ASN A 20 -5.72 16.17 -10.63
N LEU A 21 -4.83 15.17 -10.55
CA LEU A 21 -5.19 13.77 -10.24
C LEU A 21 -5.09 13.41 -8.76
N TYR A 22 -4.94 14.37 -7.86
CA TYR A 22 -4.64 14.13 -6.44
C TYR A 22 -5.59 13.15 -5.74
N ASP A 23 -6.88 13.19 -6.09
CA ASP A 23 -7.90 12.31 -5.50
C ASP A 23 -8.07 10.96 -6.23
N GLN A 24 -7.29 10.72 -7.29
CA GLN A 24 -7.41 9.55 -8.17
C GLN A 24 -6.17 8.66 -8.19
N VAL A 25 -5.06 9.10 -7.60
CA VAL A 25 -3.79 8.36 -7.65
C VAL A 25 -3.15 8.20 -6.28
N ILE A 26 -2.50 7.05 -6.10
CA ILE A 26 -1.53 6.80 -5.04
C ILE A 26 -0.22 6.41 -5.74
N VAL A 27 0.89 7.05 -5.37
CA VAL A 27 2.22 6.68 -5.87
C VAL A 27 2.88 5.75 -4.86
N SER A 28 3.22 4.53 -5.29
CA SER A 28 3.81 3.52 -4.43
C SER A 28 5.21 3.08 -4.84
N SER A 29 6.04 2.68 -3.87
CA SER A 29 7.39 2.17 -4.12
C SER A 29 7.88 1.28 -2.98
N PHE A 30 8.70 0.28 -3.30
CA PHE A 30 9.51 -0.47 -2.32
C PHE A 30 10.69 0.34 -1.80
N ASN A 31 11.06 1.42 -2.50
CA ASN A 31 12.16 2.28 -2.13
C ASN A 31 11.61 3.50 -1.35
N PRO A 32 11.78 3.55 -0.02
CA PRO A 32 11.26 4.67 0.79
C PRO A 32 11.93 6.00 0.43
N ILE A 33 13.14 5.95 -0.14
CA ILE A 33 13.87 7.15 -0.55
C ILE A 33 13.22 7.81 -1.77
N THR A 34 12.70 7.01 -2.73
CA THR A 34 11.89 7.53 -3.84
C THR A 34 10.64 8.20 -3.31
N LEU A 35 9.99 7.63 -2.29
CA LEU A 35 8.80 8.23 -1.70
C LEU A 35 9.11 9.53 -0.95
N LEU A 36 10.27 9.62 -0.29
CA LEU A 36 10.74 10.88 0.29
C LEU A 36 10.96 11.96 -0.77
N LYS A 37 11.55 11.61 -1.92
CA LYS A 37 11.66 12.52 -3.07
C LYS A 37 10.27 12.96 -3.54
N MET A 38 9.33 12.04 -3.73
CA MET A 38 7.95 12.36 -4.11
C MET A 38 7.28 13.31 -3.12
N ARG A 39 7.42 13.05 -1.81
CA ARG A 39 6.88 13.91 -0.75
C ARG A 39 7.45 15.33 -0.81
N HIS A 40 8.74 15.46 -1.11
CA HIS A 40 9.38 16.77 -1.29
C HIS A 40 8.90 17.50 -2.56
N LEU A 41 8.67 16.76 -3.66
CA LEU A 41 8.23 17.33 -4.94
C LEU A 41 6.80 17.89 -4.89
N ASP A 42 5.87 17.21 -4.22
CA ASP A 42 4.52 17.70 -3.96
C ASP A 42 3.90 16.98 -2.75
N PRO A 43 3.74 17.64 -1.59
CA PRO A 43 3.26 16.99 -0.38
C PRO A 43 1.79 16.57 -0.44
N ARG A 44 1.04 16.99 -1.47
CA ARG A 44 -0.37 16.60 -1.66
C ARG A 44 -0.54 15.25 -2.36
N ILE A 45 0.52 14.70 -2.96
CA ILE A 45 0.44 13.39 -3.63
C ILE A 45 0.34 12.31 -2.55
N ALA A 46 -0.71 11.49 -2.60
CA ALA A 46 -0.84 10.34 -1.72
C ALA A 46 0.22 9.28 -2.03
N LEU A 47 0.86 8.76 -0.98
CA LEU A 47 1.98 7.81 -1.08
C LEU A 47 1.64 6.46 -0.45
N GLY A 48 2.10 5.39 -1.09
CA GLY A 48 2.01 4.00 -0.59
C GLY A 48 3.37 3.36 -0.41
N VAL A 49 3.75 2.97 0.80
CA VAL A 49 5.04 2.29 1.03
C VAL A 49 4.90 0.77 0.89
N LEU A 50 5.60 0.17 -0.08
CA LEU A 50 5.60 -1.27 -0.34
C LEU A 50 6.68 -1.98 0.47
N TYR A 51 6.34 -3.12 1.04
CA TYR A 51 7.32 -3.97 1.73
C TYR A 51 6.84 -5.40 1.88
N ASP A 52 7.81 -6.31 2.02
CA ASP A 52 7.62 -7.72 2.33
C ASP A 52 8.50 -8.14 3.52
N ALA A 53 8.65 -9.44 3.75
CA ALA A 53 9.41 -10.00 4.86
C ALA A 53 10.90 -9.61 4.84
N SER A 54 11.46 -9.21 3.70
CA SER A 54 12.84 -8.73 3.60
C SER A 54 13.06 -7.40 4.31
N MET A 55 12.02 -6.58 4.49
CA MET A 55 12.11 -5.35 5.27
C MET A 55 11.91 -5.64 6.77
N PRO A 56 12.89 -5.38 7.64
CA PRO A 56 12.76 -5.55 9.09
C PRO A 56 11.59 -4.75 9.67
N ALA A 57 10.92 -5.31 10.68
CA ALA A 57 9.75 -4.68 11.30
C ALA A 57 10.02 -3.27 11.85
N PHE A 58 11.21 -3.00 12.39
CA PHE A 58 11.56 -1.67 12.88
C PHE A 58 11.66 -0.64 11.75
N LEU A 59 12.13 -1.03 10.56
CA LEU A 59 12.17 -0.16 9.38
C LEU A 59 10.76 0.17 8.89
N ARG A 60 9.82 -0.79 8.92
CA ARG A 60 8.41 -0.53 8.57
C ARG A 60 7.81 0.58 9.44
N LYS A 61 8.07 0.54 10.75
CA LYS A 61 7.65 1.58 11.70
C LYS A 61 8.30 2.94 11.42
N ILE A 62 9.58 2.95 11.05
CA ILE A 62 10.30 4.19 10.68
C ILE A 62 9.69 4.81 9.42
N TRP A 63 9.45 4.01 8.38
CA TRP A 63 8.93 4.51 7.10
C TRP A 63 7.44 4.88 7.15
N ALA A 64 6.69 4.39 8.13
CA ALA A 64 5.33 4.87 8.40
C ALA A 64 5.30 6.28 9.05
N GLY A 65 6.42 6.75 9.60
CA GLY A 65 6.52 8.01 10.34
C GLY A 65 6.98 9.22 9.51
N PRO A 66 7.16 10.38 10.16
CA PRO A 66 7.81 11.54 9.54
C PRO A 66 9.26 11.22 9.11
N PRO A 67 9.75 11.81 8.02
CA PRO A 67 9.07 12.81 7.18
C PRO A 67 8.18 12.22 6.08
N LEU A 68 8.08 10.90 5.95
CA LEU A 68 7.35 10.27 4.85
C LEU A 68 5.82 10.32 5.04
N ARG A 69 5.33 9.86 6.20
CA ARG A 69 3.90 9.77 6.58
C ARG A 69 3.02 9.35 5.39
N PRO A 70 3.19 8.13 4.86
CA PRO A 70 2.44 7.70 3.69
C PRO A 70 0.97 7.47 4.06
N GLU A 71 0.07 7.85 3.16
CA GLU A 71 -1.38 7.69 3.29
C GLU A 71 -1.81 6.22 3.13
N ALA A 72 -0.92 5.35 2.66
CA ALA A 72 -1.13 3.90 2.63
C ALA A 72 0.12 3.09 2.99
N GLN A 73 -0.10 2.01 3.73
CA GLN A 73 0.82 0.90 3.93
C GLN A 73 0.52 -0.18 2.90
N HIS A 74 1.52 -0.63 2.15
CA HIS A 74 1.36 -1.71 1.17
C HIS A 74 2.16 -2.98 1.55
N PRO A 75 1.78 -3.67 2.64
CA PRO A 75 2.41 -4.92 3.04
C PRO A 75 2.08 -6.07 2.08
N HIS A 76 3.07 -6.92 1.82
CA HIS A 76 2.81 -8.25 1.28
C HIS A 76 1.85 -9.01 2.21
N HIS A 77 0.87 -9.71 1.65
CA HIS A 77 -0.25 -10.27 2.40
C HIS A 77 0.15 -11.25 3.52
N THR A 78 1.27 -11.96 3.35
CA THR A 78 1.81 -12.88 4.36
C THR A 78 2.27 -12.21 5.64
N LEU A 79 2.44 -10.88 5.65
CA LEU A 79 2.78 -10.11 6.85
C LEU A 79 1.56 -9.70 7.67
N ILE A 80 0.35 -9.89 7.14
CA ILE A 80 -0.87 -9.33 7.73
C ILE A 80 -1.52 -10.37 8.64
N ASP A 81 -1.47 -10.06 9.92
CA ASP A 81 -2.21 -10.71 10.99
C ASP A 81 -2.92 -9.67 11.87
N ALA A 82 -3.50 -10.12 12.98
CA ALA A 82 -4.21 -9.24 13.91
C ALA A 82 -3.27 -8.22 14.60
N GLU A 83 -2.01 -8.59 14.86
CA GLU A 83 -1.03 -7.68 15.48
C GLU A 83 -0.60 -6.59 14.50
N PHE A 84 -0.33 -6.96 13.26
CA PHE A 84 -0.05 -6.03 12.18
C PHE A 84 -1.19 -5.04 12.00
N MET A 85 -2.44 -5.51 11.95
CA MET A 85 -3.61 -4.63 11.80
C MET A 85 -3.82 -3.74 13.02
N ALA A 86 -3.54 -4.21 14.24
CA ALA A 86 -3.60 -3.38 15.43
C ALA A 86 -2.60 -2.21 15.36
N TRP A 87 -1.37 -2.47 14.89
CA TRP A 87 -0.40 -1.40 14.63
C TRP A 87 -0.85 -0.49 13.49
N ALA A 88 -1.28 -1.03 12.36
CA ALA A 88 -1.66 -0.25 11.19
C ALA A 88 -2.83 0.70 11.50
N ARG A 89 -3.83 0.26 12.27
CA ARG A 89 -4.96 1.10 12.73
C ARG A 89 -4.56 2.27 13.63
N SER A 90 -3.36 2.25 14.21
CA SER A 90 -2.82 3.39 14.97
C SER A 90 -2.26 4.50 14.07
N LEU A 91 -2.13 4.24 12.76
CA LEU A 91 -1.64 5.18 11.77
C LEU A 91 -2.80 5.84 11.02
N PRO A 92 -2.66 7.10 10.58
CA PRO A 92 -3.60 7.73 9.65
C PRO A 92 -3.32 7.24 8.20
N ALA A 93 -3.32 5.93 7.99
CA ALA A 93 -2.97 5.31 6.71
C ALA A 93 -3.84 4.08 6.43
N ALA A 94 -4.20 3.88 5.16
CA ALA A 94 -4.86 2.68 4.69
C ALA A 94 -3.90 1.47 4.64
N VAL A 95 -4.44 0.25 4.58
CA VAL A 95 -3.69 -0.99 4.35
C VAL A 95 -4.10 -1.61 3.02
N ASN A 96 -3.20 -1.55 2.03
CA ASN A 96 -3.43 -2.05 0.67
C ASN A 96 -2.50 -3.23 0.39
N THR A 97 -3.01 -4.46 0.41
CA THR A 97 -2.15 -5.65 0.34
C THR A 97 -1.99 -6.19 -1.08
N TRP A 98 -0.89 -6.90 -1.34
CA TRP A 98 -0.53 -7.45 -2.65
C TRP A 98 0.28 -8.76 -2.49
N THR A 99 0.40 -9.60 -3.52
CA THR A 99 -0.59 -9.81 -4.59
C THR A 99 -1.43 -11.02 -4.17
N VAL A 100 -2.72 -10.83 -3.95
CA VAL A 100 -3.59 -11.89 -3.39
C VAL A 100 -4.41 -12.50 -4.51
N ASN A 101 -4.06 -13.73 -4.90
CA ASN A 101 -4.73 -14.45 -5.98
C ASN A 101 -5.64 -15.59 -5.48
N GLU A 102 -5.65 -15.86 -4.16
CA GLU A 102 -6.47 -16.89 -3.54
C GLU A 102 -7.69 -16.27 -2.82
N VAL A 103 -8.89 -16.80 -3.06
CA VAL A 103 -10.15 -16.28 -2.50
C VAL A 103 -10.19 -16.40 -0.98
N GLU A 104 -9.71 -17.50 -0.43
CA GLU A 104 -9.67 -17.80 0.99
C GLU A 104 -8.78 -16.80 1.72
N GLU A 105 -7.63 -16.47 1.13
CA GLU A 105 -6.72 -15.47 1.66
C GLU A 105 -7.31 -14.06 1.56
N ALA A 106 -7.95 -13.73 0.44
CA ALA A 106 -8.69 -12.47 0.30
C ALA A 106 -9.78 -12.31 1.36
N ARG A 107 -10.54 -13.38 1.65
CA ARG A 107 -11.56 -13.40 2.73
C ARG A 107 -10.93 -13.20 4.10
N ARG A 108 -9.82 -13.88 4.40
CA ARG A 108 -9.10 -13.71 5.66
C ARG A 108 -8.64 -12.26 5.86
N LEU A 109 -8.06 -11.66 4.83
CA LEU A 109 -7.57 -10.28 4.86
C LEU A 109 -8.71 -9.26 4.96
N ALA A 110 -9.79 -9.47 4.20
CA ALA A 110 -11.01 -8.65 4.31
C ALA A 110 -11.61 -8.71 5.73
N ALA A 111 -11.64 -9.90 6.35
CA ALA A 111 -12.11 -10.07 7.73
C ALA A 111 -11.18 -9.39 8.75
N LEU A 112 -9.87 -9.30 8.48
CA LEU A 112 -8.93 -8.51 9.27
C LEU A 112 -9.08 -6.99 9.06
N GLY A 113 -9.80 -6.57 8.02
CA GLY A 113 -10.13 -5.18 7.73
C GLY A 113 -9.05 -4.44 6.94
N VAL A 114 -8.39 -5.10 5.98
CA VAL A 114 -7.58 -4.40 4.97
C VAL A 114 -8.47 -3.52 4.08
N ASP A 115 -7.96 -2.39 3.61
CA ASP A 115 -8.73 -1.43 2.81
C ASP A 115 -8.75 -1.81 1.32
N VAL A 116 -7.65 -2.34 0.80
CA VAL A 116 -7.52 -2.73 -0.61
C VAL A 116 -6.83 -4.08 -0.74
N ILE A 117 -7.29 -4.88 -1.71
CA ILE A 117 -6.65 -6.10 -2.17
C ILE A 117 -6.19 -5.90 -3.62
N ILE A 118 -4.88 -5.96 -3.84
CA ILE A 118 -4.26 -5.95 -5.17
C ILE A 118 -4.12 -7.40 -5.62
N THR A 119 -4.65 -7.70 -6.82
CA THR A 119 -4.80 -9.06 -7.33
C THR A 119 -4.64 -9.08 -8.85
N ASP A 120 -4.15 -10.20 -9.39
CA ASP A 120 -4.11 -10.47 -10.83
C ASP A 120 -5.43 -11.07 -11.35
N VAL A 121 -6.31 -11.51 -10.44
CA VAL A 121 -7.59 -12.19 -10.73
C VAL A 121 -8.80 -11.46 -10.12
N PRO A 122 -9.02 -10.17 -10.46
CA PRO A 122 -10.00 -9.33 -9.80
C PRO A 122 -11.44 -9.85 -9.90
N ASP A 123 -11.80 -10.48 -11.01
CA ASP A 123 -13.10 -11.12 -11.22
C ASP A 123 -13.35 -12.27 -10.22
N GLN A 124 -12.35 -13.13 -10.00
CA GLN A 124 -12.43 -14.25 -9.06
C GLN A 124 -12.51 -13.77 -7.62
N ILE A 125 -11.67 -12.79 -7.24
CA ILE A 125 -11.69 -12.22 -5.88
C ILE A 125 -13.03 -11.53 -5.60
N MET A 126 -13.54 -10.73 -6.54
CA MET A 126 -14.84 -10.06 -6.38
C MET A 126 -15.99 -11.06 -6.18
N MET A 127 -16.04 -12.12 -7.00
CA MET A 127 -17.04 -13.19 -6.85
C MET A 127 -16.88 -13.94 -5.52
N GLY A 128 -15.65 -14.23 -5.13
CA GLY A 128 -15.31 -14.91 -3.88
C GLY A 128 -15.69 -14.13 -2.62
N LEU A 129 -15.51 -12.81 -2.63
CA LEU A 129 -15.89 -11.93 -1.52
C LEU A 129 -17.39 -11.65 -1.45
N ALA A 130 -18.09 -11.64 -2.59
CA ALA A 130 -19.55 -11.47 -2.63
C ALA A 130 -20.32 -12.71 -2.13
N SER A 131 -19.70 -13.89 -2.23
CA SER A 131 -20.32 -15.15 -1.84
C SER A 131 -20.16 -15.39 -0.33
N PRO A 132 -21.24 -15.63 0.44
CA PRO A 132 -21.11 -15.96 1.86
C PRO A 132 -20.27 -17.23 2.01
N ALA A 133 -19.41 -17.24 3.03
CA ALA A 133 -18.62 -18.43 3.35
C ALA A 133 -19.58 -19.61 3.57
N ILE A 134 -19.41 -20.67 2.78
CA ILE A 134 -20.14 -21.92 3.00
C ILE A 134 -19.59 -22.47 4.32
N SER A 135 -20.38 -22.36 5.39
CA SER A 135 -20.02 -22.96 6.68
C SER A 135 -19.94 -24.47 6.49
N PRO A 136 -18.83 -25.15 6.83
CA PRO A 136 -18.82 -26.59 6.84
C PRO A 136 -19.81 -27.08 7.91
N ALA A 137 -20.64 -28.06 7.51
CA ALA A 137 -21.59 -28.76 8.38
C ALA A 137 -20.87 -29.67 9.37
#